data_AF-A0A1U9JRZ2-F1
#
_entry.id   AF-A0A1U9JRZ2-F1
#
_cell.length_a   1.000
_cell.length_b   1.000
_cell.length_c   1.000
_cell.angle_alpha   90.00
_cell.angle_beta   90.00
_cell.angle_gamma   90.00
#
_symmetry.space_group_name_H-M   'P 1'
#
loop_
_entity.id
_entity.type
_entity.pdbx_description
1 polymer ?
#
loop_
_entity_poly.entity_id
_entity_poly.type
_entity_poly.pdbx_seq_one_letter_code
_entity_poly.pdbx_strand_id
1 'polypeptide(L)'
;MQIRPTGTPITASQRRGYRDTPDSRFYQNYQSAYQALNTASAAAPATNPSASAPPAKAASLEAILGVTHTELSALRGVSTQIQATYAGVLNKAYSSGGISQARQFLQSLSADELEAVRQNHCLADPIDPTQLSEEGAQNLLLPEGYSVDLNHDGVDEVGAARTMHFPPRDAPVGFKEAWFQATANMDDGEMMTYSLTMHGAVYGLQIDGQSVGSNYPVQEIDSYRRIVSNFLAALEQQKAFLAEGQYARDKRFFSELQALLA
;
A
#
# COMPACT_ATOMS: atom_id res chain seq x y z
N MET A 1 0.32 13.89 1.80
CA MET A 1 -0.75 13.27 0.96
C MET A 1 -1.54 12.23 1.75
N GLN A 2 -2.83 12.03 1.48
CA GLN A 2 -3.68 11.04 2.18
C GLN A 2 -4.21 10.00 1.21
N ILE A 3 -4.10 8.72 1.58
CA ILE A 3 -4.52 7.57 0.76
C ILE A 3 -6.04 7.43 0.61
N ARG A 4 -6.83 8.16 1.42
CA ARG A 4 -8.30 8.19 1.35
C ARG A 4 -8.82 9.57 1.79
N PRO A 5 -9.00 10.54 0.88
CA PRO A 5 -9.54 11.86 1.22
C PRO A 5 -11.07 11.84 1.43
N THR A 6 -11.75 10.76 1.04
CA THR A 6 -13.20 10.58 1.14
C THR A 6 -13.54 9.22 1.75
N GLY A 7 -14.72 9.12 2.36
CA GLY A 7 -15.18 7.92 3.05
C GLY A 7 -14.84 7.92 4.54
N THR A 8 -15.07 6.78 5.20
CA THR A 8 -14.78 6.65 6.64
C THR A 8 -13.26 6.73 6.86
N PRO A 9 -12.77 7.56 7.80
CA PRO A 9 -11.36 7.58 8.15
C PRO A 9 -10.90 6.18 8.59
N ILE A 10 -9.76 5.74 8.05
CA ILE A 10 -9.19 4.43 8.36
C ILE A 10 -8.13 4.54 9.45
N THR A 11 -8.03 3.50 10.27
CA THR A 11 -7.07 3.43 11.37
C THR A 11 -5.63 3.38 10.86
N ALA A 12 -4.65 3.61 11.73
CA ALA A 12 -3.24 3.48 11.35
C ALA A 12 -2.90 2.06 10.89
N SER A 13 -3.47 1.04 11.53
CA SER A 13 -3.35 -0.36 11.12
C SER A 13 -3.82 -0.57 9.67
N GLN A 14 -5.05 -0.13 9.38
CA GLN A 14 -5.63 -0.23 8.05
C GLN A 14 -4.85 0.56 7.01
N ARG A 15 -4.33 1.75 7.35
CA ARG A 15 -3.50 2.55 6.43
C ARG A 15 -2.20 1.85 6.05
N ARG A 16 -1.59 1.07 6.95
CA ARG A 16 -0.34 0.35 6.67
C ARG A 16 -0.57 -0.84 5.73
N GLY A 17 -1.72 -1.49 5.81
CA GLY A 17 -2.09 -2.61 4.93
C GLY A 17 -2.79 -2.21 3.63
N TYR A 18 -3.40 -1.03 3.57
CA TYR A 18 -4.13 -0.53 2.40
C TYR A 18 -3.21 0.28 1.47
N ARG A 19 -3.44 0.12 0.17
CA ARG A 19 -2.80 0.89 -0.90
C ARG A 19 -3.86 1.48 -1.81
N ASP A 20 -3.63 2.70 -2.27
CA ASP A 20 -4.47 3.34 -3.29
C ASP A 20 -3.76 3.45 -4.64
N THR A 21 -4.52 3.51 -5.73
CA THR A 21 -3.94 3.74 -7.06
C THR A 21 -3.72 5.24 -7.24
N PRO A 22 -2.49 5.70 -7.58
CA PRO A 22 -2.24 7.12 -7.81
C PRO A 22 -3.02 7.63 -9.03
N ASP A 23 -3.79 8.72 -8.86
CA ASP A 23 -4.48 9.42 -9.95
C ASP A 23 -3.70 10.66 -10.41
N SER A 24 -4.21 11.42 -11.39
CA SER A 24 -3.55 12.65 -11.85
C SER A 24 -3.41 13.70 -10.75
N ARG A 25 -4.33 13.74 -9.78
CA ARG A 25 -4.28 14.66 -8.65
C ARG A 25 -3.18 14.28 -7.66
N PHE A 26 -2.91 12.99 -7.47
CA PHE A 26 -1.75 12.51 -6.69
C PHE A 26 -0.46 13.17 -7.19
N TYR A 27 -0.14 13.06 -8.49
CA TYR A 27 1.11 13.59 -9.04
C TYR A 27 1.18 15.13 -8.96
N GLN A 28 0.06 15.81 -9.23
CA GLN A 28 -0.02 17.28 -9.13
C GLN A 28 0.19 17.76 -7.69
N ASN A 29 -0.44 17.10 -6.72
CA ASN A 29 -0.30 17.42 -5.30
C ASN A 29 1.14 17.16 -4.82
N TYR A 30 1.75 16.07 -5.27
CA TYR A 30 3.15 15.76 -4.98
C TYR A 30 4.08 16.89 -5.42
N GLN A 31 4.02 17.25 -6.71
CA GLN A 31 4.90 18.24 -7.31
C GLN A 31 4.71 19.62 -6.65
N SER A 32 3.46 20.00 -6.36
CA SER A 32 3.13 21.26 -5.68
C SER A 32 3.75 21.31 -4.28
N ALA A 33 3.62 20.22 -3.50
CA ALA A 33 4.21 20.14 -2.16
C ALA A 33 5.75 20.17 -2.19
N TYR A 34 6.36 19.48 -3.16
CA TYR A 34 7.81 19.45 -3.33
C TYR A 34 8.38 20.83 -3.70
N GLN A 35 7.71 21.56 -4.58
CA GLN A 35 8.09 22.93 -4.95
C GLN A 35 7.99 23.91 -3.77
N ALA A 36 6.93 23.79 -2.95
CA ALA A 36 6.77 24.60 -1.75
C ALA A 36 7.92 24.40 -0.75
N LEU A 37 8.35 23.16 -0.53
CA LEU A 37 9.49 22.84 0.34
C LEU A 37 10.81 23.47 -0.14
N ASN A 38 11.09 23.39 -1.44
CA ASN A 38 12.33 23.95 -2.01
C ASN A 38 12.34 25.48 -1.93
N THR A 39 11.18 26.12 -2.11
CA THR A 39 11.05 27.58 -2.01
C THR A 39 11.26 28.05 -0.56
N ALA A 40 10.68 27.34 0.41
CA ALA A 40 10.89 27.62 1.83
C ALA A 40 12.34 27.40 2.27
N SER A 41 13.01 26.37 1.73
CA SER A 41 14.42 26.06 2.02
C SER A 41 15.37 27.11 1.46
N ALA A 42 15.08 27.68 0.28
CA ALA A 42 15.88 28.76 -0.32
C ALA A 42 15.77 30.09 0.43
N ALA A 43 14.67 30.30 1.18
CA ALA A 43 14.43 31.51 1.97
C ALA A 43 14.99 31.41 3.42
N ALA A 44 15.44 30.24 3.86
CA ALA A 44 15.91 30.01 5.23
C ALA A 44 17.42 30.30 5.38
N PRO A 45 17.87 30.98 6.46
CA PRO A 45 19.29 31.14 6.76
C PRO A 45 19.97 29.77 6.99
N ALA A 46 21.23 29.63 6.56
CA ALA A 46 21.99 28.39 6.71
C ALA A 46 22.10 27.98 8.19
N THR A 47 21.48 26.85 8.55
CA THR A 47 21.53 26.28 9.90
C THR A 47 22.59 25.18 9.99
N ASN A 48 23.16 25.03 11.19
CA ASN A 48 24.31 24.15 11.48
C ASN A 48 24.08 22.69 11.04
N PRO A 49 25.06 22.04 10.37
CA PRO A 49 24.91 20.72 9.75
C PRO A 49 24.93 19.52 10.73
N SER A 50 24.98 19.74 12.04
CA SER A 50 25.11 18.68 13.05
C SER A 50 23.84 18.37 13.85
N ALA A 51 22.71 19.01 13.55
CA ALA A 51 21.44 18.73 14.22
C ALA A 51 20.67 17.63 13.49
N SER A 52 20.16 16.65 14.24
CA SER A 52 19.07 15.77 13.81
C SER A 52 17.99 16.59 13.09
N ALA A 53 17.49 16.10 11.96
CA ALA A 53 16.61 16.87 11.09
C ALA A 53 15.48 17.57 11.89
N PRO A 54 15.30 18.89 11.73
CA PRO A 54 14.34 19.63 12.54
C PRO A 54 12.91 19.12 12.28
N PRO A 55 12.02 19.18 13.29
CA PRO A 55 10.62 18.71 13.18
C PRO A 55 9.85 19.34 12.01
N ALA A 56 10.20 20.57 11.61
CA ALA A 56 9.64 21.22 10.42
C ALA A 56 9.96 20.48 9.10
N LYS A 57 11.14 19.87 8.99
CA LYS A 57 11.54 19.09 7.80
C LYS A 57 10.79 17.76 7.75
N ALA A 58 10.56 17.12 8.89
CA ALA A 58 9.74 15.91 8.98
C ALA A 58 8.27 16.17 8.58
N ALA A 59 7.65 17.22 9.11
CA ALA A 59 6.29 17.61 8.73
C ALA A 59 6.17 17.94 7.23
N SER A 60 7.21 18.52 6.65
CA SER A 60 7.25 18.83 5.22
C SER A 60 7.39 17.56 4.36
N LEU A 61 8.17 16.58 4.80
CA LEU A 61 8.26 15.28 4.13
C LEU A 61 6.93 14.52 4.20
N GLU A 62 6.20 14.59 5.31
CA GLU A 62 4.85 14.03 5.41
C GLU A 62 3.86 14.67 4.42
N ALA A 63 3.96 15.99 4.22
CA ALA A 63 3.13 16.68 3.23
C ALA A 63 3.35 16.12 1.81
N ILE A 64 4.60 15.81 1.47
CA ILE A 64 5.05 15.31 0.16
C ILE A 64 4.79 13.80 0.01
N LEU A 65 5.38 12.99 0.88
CA LEU A 65 5.39 11.52 0.80
C LEU A 65 4.13 10.88 1.39
N GLY A 66 3.40 11.60 2.25
CA GLY A 66 2.19 11.13 2.90
C GLY A 66 2.42 10.49 4.27
N VAL A 67 1.33 10.43 5.03
CA VAL A 67 1.30 9.95 6.43
C VAL A 67 1.70 8.47 6.51
N THR A 68 1.17 7.63 5.63
CA THR A 68 1.50 6.18 5.62
C THR A 68 3.00 5.96 5.40
N HIS A 69 3.61 6.73 4.50
CA HIS A 69 5.04 6.64 4.23
C HIS A 69 5.89 7.06 5.42
N THR A 70 5.56 8.16 6.08
CA THR A 70 6.32 8.63 7.25
C THR A 70 6.16 7.69 8.45
N GLU A 71 4.96 7.15 8.68
CA GLU A 71 4.69 6.14 9.71
C GLU A 71 5.53 4.88 9.48
N LEU A 72 5.51 4.32 8.26
CA LEU A 72 6.28 3.10 7.94
C LEU A 72 7.79 3.36 7.96
N SER A 73 8.25 4.50 7.45
CA SER A 73 9.66 4.90 7.52
C SER A 73 10.16 4.96 8.96
N ALA A 74 9.36 5.51 9.88
CA ALA A 74 9.72 5.57 11.29
C ALA A 74 9.82 4.17 11.92
N LEU A 75 8.86 3.28 11.63
CA LEU A 75 8.88 1.89 12.11
C LEU A 75 10.11 1.11 11.62
N ARG A 76 10.56 1.41 10.40
CA ARG A 76 11.70 0.77 9.74
C ARG A 76 13.05 1.41 10.08
N GLY A 77 13.06 2.55 10.78
CA GLY A 77 14.28 3.30 11.09
C GLY A 77 14.89 4.03 9.88
N VAL A 78 14.10 4.32 8.84
CA VAL A 78 14.57 5.05 7.65
C VAL A 78 14.75 6.52 8.00
N SER A 79 15.98 7.01 7.89
CA SER A 79 16.30 8.39 8.26
C SER A 79 15.57 9.42 7.38
N THR A 80 15.30 10.59 7.94
CA THR A 80 14.72 11.73 7.19
C THR A 80 15.57 12.17 6.00
N GLN A 81 16.89 11.92 6.05
CA GLN A 81 17.78 12.25 4.95
C GLN A 81 17.55 11.30 3.77
N ILE A 82 17.41 10.01 4.04
CA ILE A 82 17.09 8.99 3.03
C ILE A 82 15.69 9.21 2.45
N GLN A 83 14.70 9.57 3.27
CA GLN A 83 13.38 9.98 2.80
C GLN A 83 13.44 11.22 1.90
N ALA A 84 14.27 12.22 2.24
CA ALA A 84 14.43 13.42 1.42
C ALA A 84 15.10 13.12 0.07
N THR A 85 16.12 12.25 0.03
CA THR A 85 16.72 11.79 -1.23
C THR A 85 15.67 11.09 -2.09
N TYR A 86 14.89 10.20 -1.50
CA TYR A 86 13.81 9.50 -2.19
C TYR A 86 12.73 10.46 -2.73
N ALA A 87 12.33 11.46 -1.94
CA ALA A 87 11.41 12.49 -2.42
C ALA A 87 11.96 13.25 -3.65
N GLY A 88 13.28 13.48 -3.69
CA GLY A 88 13.95 14.05 -4.86
C GLY A 88 13.88 13.13 -6.08
N VAL A 89 14.11 11.83 -5.91
CA VAL A 89 13.97 10.82 -6.96
C VAL A 89 12.56 10.80 -7.53
N LEU A 90 11.54 10.77 -6.68
CA LEU A 90 10.13 10.82 -7.11
C LEU A 90 9.82 12.10 -7.88
N ASN A 91 10.29 13.26 -7.42
CA ASN A 91 10.08 14.50 -8.14
C ASN A 91 10.70 14.48 -9.54
N LYS A 92 11.91 13.92 -9.69
CA LYS A 92 12.55 13.73 -10.99
C LYS A 92 11.69 12.84 -11.89
N ALA A 93 11.25 11.68 -11.39
CA ALA A 93 10.41 10.75 -12.13
C ALA A 93 9.12 11.40 -12.61
N TYR A 94 8.40 12.09 -11.72
CA TYR A 94 7.10 12.69 -12.04
C TYR A 94 7.22 13.87 -13.01
N SER A 95 8.34 14.60 -12.98
CA SER A 95 8.56 15.77 -13.84
C SER A 95 9.09 15.41 -15.23
N SER A 96 9.78 14.27 -15.37
CA SER A 96 10.34 13.82 -16.65
C SER A 96 9.47 12.79 -17.39
N GLY A 97 8.32 12.42 -16.82
CA GLY A 97 7.52 11.29 -17.33
C GLY A 97 8.15 9.93 -17.03
N GLY A 98 9.11 9.85 -16.11
CA GLY A 98 9.84 8.61 -15.76
C GLY A 98 8.95 7.48 -15.25
N ILE A 99 7.72 7.76 -14.80
CA ILE A 99 6.76 6.73 -14.36
C ILE A 99 6.32 5.83 -15.51
N SER A 100 6.15 6.34 -16.73
CA SER A 100 5.75 5.50 -17.86
C SER A 100 6.88 4.65 -18.43
N GLN A 101 8.12 4.88 -17.97
CA GLN A 101 9.34 4.17 -18.35
C GLN A 101 10.18 3.90 -17.09
N ALA A 102 9.56 3.31 -16.08
CA ALA A 102 10.10 3.26 -14.72
C ALA A 102 11.44 2.52 -14.66
N ARG A 103 11.58 1.43 -15.43
CA ARG A 103 12.85 0.69 -15.50
C ARG A 103 13.98 1.53 -16.05
N GLN A 104 13.74 2.24 -17.16
CA GLN A 104 14.75 3.11 -17.77
C GLN A 104 15.09 4.29 -16.85
N PHE A 105 14.10 4.84 -16.16
CA PHE A 105 14.33 5.89 -15.17
C PHE A 105 15.20 5.40 -14.02
N LEU A 106 14.90 4.23 -13.44
CA LEU A 106 15.70 3.64 -12.36
C LEU A 106 17.15 3.37 -12.81
N GLN A 107 17.39 2.95 -14.06
CA GLN A 107 18.75 2.78 -14.61
C GLN A 107 19.54 4.08 -14.70
N SER A 108 18.86 5.24 -14.77
CA SER A 108 19.51 6.54 -14.85
C SER A 108 19.91 7.11 -13.48
N LEU A 109 19.42 6.51 -12.39
CA LEU A 109 19.70 6.97 -11.04
C LEU A 109 21.13 6.67 -10.63
N SER A 110 21.68 7.56 -9.81
CA SER A 110 22.96 7.29 -9.13
C SER A 110 22.83 6.17 -8.10
N ALA A 111 23.96 5.62 -7.67
CA ALA A 111 24.00 4.57 -6.64
C ALA A 111 23.34 5.03 -5.31
N ASP A 112 23.58 6.27 -4.88
CA ASP A 112 22.99 6.83 -3.66
C ASP A 112 21.46 6.99 -3.78
N GLU A 113 20.97 7.32 -4.97
CA GLU A 113 19.53 7.44 -5.24
C GLU A 113 18.85 6.07 -5.26
N LEU A 114 19.45 5.07 -5.91
CA LEU A 114 18.95 3.70 -5.88
C LEU A 114 18.96 3.13 -4.46
N GLU A 115 20.00 3.42 -3.68
CA GLU A 115 20.09 2.99 -2.30
C GLU A 115 19.01 3.68 -1.43
N ALA A 116 18.72 4.95 -1.68
CA ALA A 116 17.60 5.63 -1.02
C ALA A 116 16.24 4.98 -1.37
N VAL A 117 16.02 4.61 -2.63
CA VAL A 117 14.81 3.87 -3.05
C VAL A 117 14.72 2.53 -2.30
N ARG A 118 15.82 1.75 -2.31
CA ARG A 118 15.89 0.42 -1.65
C ARG A 118 15.56 0.51 -0.16
N GLN A 119 16.13 1.48 0.55
CA GLN A 119 15.92 1.65 1.99
C GLN A 119 14.49 2.09 2.32
N ASN A 120 13.89 3.01 1.54
CA ASN A 120 12.51 3.44 1.79
C ASN A 120 11.51 2.28 1.64
N HIS A 121 11.75 1.39 0.67
CA HIS A 121 10.94 0.17 0.46
C HIS A 121 11.40 -1.02 1.32
N CYS A 122 12.45 -0.88 2.12
CA CYS A 122 13.03 -1.95 2.95
C CYS A 122 13.33 -3.25 2.19
N LEU A 123 13.77 -3.13 0.95
CA LEU A 123 14.19 -4.29 0.16
C LEU A 123 15.51 -4.83 0.72
N ALA A 124 15.61 -6.15 0.90
CA ALA A 124 16.84 -6.77 1.40
C ALA A 124 18.00 -6.62 0.40
N ASP A 125 17.72 -6.88 -0.87
CA ASP A 125 18.74 -6.90 -1.93
C ASP A 125 18.85 -5.55 -2.65
N PRO A 126 20.04 -5.22 -3.20
CA PRO A 126 20.19 -4.11 -4.13
C PRO A 126 19.22 -4.19 -5.30
N ILE A 127 18.74 -3.03 -5.76
CA ILE A 127 17.84 -2.96 -6.91
C ILE A 127 18.65 -3.18 -8.20
N ASP A 128 18.27 -4.19 -8.99
CA ASP A 128 18.71 -4.35 -10.37
C ASP A 128 17.54 -3.99 -11.32
N PRO A 129 17.50 -2.78 -11.89
CA PRO A 129 16.41 -2.35 -12.76
C PRO A 129 16.22 -3.20 -14.02
N THR A 130 17.24 -3.97 -14.44
CA THR A 130 17.17 -4.81 -15.66
C THR A 130 16.37 -6.08 -15.44
N GLN A 131 16.22 -6.52 -14.19
CA GLN A 131 15.49 -7.73 -13.80
C GLN A 131 14.06 -7.44 -13.32
N LEU A 132 13.68 -6.17 -13.22
CA LEU A 132 12.34 -5.80 -12.77
C LEU A 132 11.31 -5.94 -13.89
N SER A 133 10.07 -6.24 -13.51
CA SER A 133 8.92 -5.95 -14.35
C SER A 133 8.68 -4.44 -14.42
N GLU A 134 7.77 -4.02 -15.31
CA GLU A 134 7.38 -2.61 -15.37
C GLU A 134 6.59 -2.19 -14.12
N GLU A 135 5.74 -3.08 -13.59
CA GLU A 135 4.98 -2.86 -12.36
C GLU A 135 5.91 -2.73 -11.14
N GLY A 136 6.83 -3.70 -10.99
CA GLY A 136 7.86 -3.70 -9.96
C GLY A 136 8.64 -2.41 -9.93
N ALA A 137 9.06 -1.91 -11.10
CA ALA A 137 9.76 -0.65 -11.23
C ALA A 137 8.87 0.57 -10.92
N GLN A 138 7.62 0.61 -11.41
CA GLN A 138 6.70 1.70 -11.14
C GLN A 138 6.39 1.84 -9.65
N ASN A 139 6.16 0.72 -8.96
CA ASN A 139 5.87 0.72 -7.52
C ASN A 139 7.04 1.19 -6.66
N LEU A 140 8.30 1.03 -7.12
CA LEU A 140 9.44 1.66 -6.45
C LEU A 140 9.41 3.19 -6.51
N LEU A 141 8.76 3.74 -7.54
CA LEU A 141 8.57 5.17 -7.76
C LEU A 141 7.24 5.68 -7.21
N LEU A 142 6.65 4.98 -6.25
CA LEU A 142 5.47 5.42 -5.51
C LEU A 142 5.75 5.37 -4.00
N PRO A 143 5.35 6.40 -3.24
CA PRO A 143 5.49 6.35 -1.80
C PRO A 143 4.54 5.30 -1.23
N GLU A 144 5.02 4.59 -0.21
CA GLU A 144 4.21 3.78 0.71
C GLU A 144 2.81 4.36 0.98
N GLY A 145 1.79 3.54 0.74
CA GLY A 145 0.38 3.92 0.74
C GLY A 145 -0.21 3.97 -0.67
N TYR A 146 0.64 3.94 -1.70
CA TYR A 146 0.25 3.87 -3.11
C TYR A 146 0.95 2.72 -3.81
N SER A 147 0.26 2.11 -4.76
CA SER A 147 0.82 1.10 -5.68
C SER A 147 -0.06 0.95 -6.93
N VAL A 148 0.48 0.31 -7.95
CA VAL A 148 -0.19 -0.16 -9.18
C VAL A 148 -0.09 -1.68 -9.28
N ASP A 149 -1.04 -2.30 -9.97
CA ASP A 149 -1.20 -3.73 -10.24
C ASP A 149 -1.62 -3.71 -11.70
N LEU A 150 -0.63 -3.80 -12.58
CA LEU A 150 -0.79 -3.58 -14.01
C LEU A 150 -1.39 -4.81 -14.69
N ASN A 151 -1.20 -5.99 -14.10
CA ASN A 151 -1.72 -7.25 -14.63
C ASN A 151 -3.06 -7.66 -14.01
N HIS A 152 -3.52 -6.96 -12.95
CA HIS A 152 -4.76 -7.17 -12.21
C HIS A 152 -4.86 -8.59 -11.60
N ASP A 153 -3.73 -9.14 -11.15
CA ASP A 153 -3.68 -10.49 -10.54
C ASP A 153 -3.85 -10.49 -9.01
N GLY A 154 -4.00 -9.30 -8.41
CA GLY A 154 -4.16 -9.12 -6.97
C GLY A 154 -2.86 -9.19 -6.17
N VAL A 155 -1.71 -9.21 -6.83
CA VAL A 155 -0.38 -9.24 -6.23
C VAL A 155 0.45 -8.10 -6.78
N ASP A 156 0.77 -7.14 -5.92
CA ASP A 156 1.62 -6.01 -6.29
C ASP A 156 3.08 -6.45 -6.34
N GLU A 157 3.77 -6.13 -7.42
CA GLU A 157 5.22 -6.21 -7.51
C GLU A 157 5.85 -4.90 -7.04
N VAL A 158 6.73 -4.92 -6.02
CA VAL A 158 7.50 -3.76 -5.55
C VAL A 158 8.98 -4.09 -5.65
N GLY A 159 9.63 -3.59 -6.70
CA GLY A 159 10.91 -4.15 -7.13
C GLY A 159 10.72 -5.62 -7.50
N ALA A 160 11.49 -6.52 -6.86
CA ALA A 160 11.35 -7.97 -7.01
C ALA A 160 10.42 -8.60 -5.96
N ALA A 161 9.98 -7.83 -4.95
CA ALA A 161 9.08 -8.33 -3.92
C ALA A 161 7.66 -8.46 -4.48
N ARG A 162 6.95 -9.51 -4.06
CA ARG A 162 5.53 -9.73 -4.41
C ARG A 162 4.70 -9.60 -3.13
N THR A 163 3.73 -8.71 -3.13
CA THR A 163 2.92 -8.39 -1.95
C THR A 163 1.44 -8.47 -2.27
N MET A 164 0.69 -9.21 -1.44
CA MET A 164 -0.76 -9.22 -1.54
C MET A 164 -1.32 -8.00 -0.81
N HIS A 165 -2.36 -7.40 -1.37
CA HIS A 165 -3.10 -6.33 -0.72
C HIS A 165 -4.60 -6.68 -0.68
N PHE A 166 -5.29 -6.23 0.36
CA PHE A 166 -6.73 -6.37 0.47
C PHE A 166 -7.31 -5.15 1.22
N PRO A 167 -8.48 -4.61 0.82
CA PRO A 167 -9.34 -5.03 -0.28
C PRO A 167 -8.73 -4.78 -1.67
N PRO A 168 -9.19 -5.47 -2.73
CA PRO A 168 -8.72 -5.24 -4.09
C PRO A 168 -8.90 -3.79 -4.52
N ARG A 169 -7.98 -3.25 -5.35
CA ARG A 169 -8.08 -1.86 -5.81
C ARG A 169 -9.35 -1.59 -6.61
N ASP A 170 -9.77 -2.56 -7.42
CA ASP A 170 -10.96 -2.45 -8.26
C ASP A 170 -12.25 -2.85 -7.52
N ALA A 171 -12.17 -3.13 -6.21
CA ALA A 171 -13.34 -3.44 -5.40
C ALA A 171 -14.33 -2.26 -5.36
N PRO A 172 -15.65 -2.53 -5.38
CA PRO A 172 -16.66 -1.50 -5.21
C PRO A 172 -16.43 -0.67 -3.96
N VAL A 173 -16.66 0.64 -4.03
CA VAL A 173 -16.54 1.55 -2.89
C VAL A 173 -17.35 1.04 -1.69
N GLY A 174 -18.56 0.50 -1.93
CA GLY A 174 -19.39 -0.09 -0.88
C GLY A 174 -18.73 -1.27 -0.16
N PHE A 175 -18.00 -2.13 -0.88
CA PHE A 175 -17.24 -3.22 -0.26
C PHE A 175 -16.05 -2.68 0.55
N LYS A 176 -15.30 -1.73 0.00
CA LYS A 176 -14.18 -1.11 0.72
C LYS A 176 -14.64 -0.49 2.04
N GLU A 177 -15.74 0.27 2.04
CA GLU A 177 -16.31 0.84 3.27
C GLU A 177 -16.73 -0.24 4.27
N ALA A 178 -17.46 -1.27 3.83
CA ALA A 178 -17.85 -2.38 4.69
C ALA A 178 -16.64 -3.09 5.31
N TRP A 179 -15.58 -3.31 4.51
CA TRP A 179 -14.33 -3.89 4.98
C TRP A 179 -13.67 -3.05 6.07
N PHE A 180 -13.53 -1.74 5.85
CA PHE A 180 -12.90 -0.86 6.83
C PHE A 180 -13.72 -0.71 8.11
N GLN A 181 -15.05 -0.77 8.04
CA GLN A 181 -15.88 -0.79 9.23
C GLN A 181 -15.73 -2.11 10.00
N ALA A 182 -15.81 -3.26 9.32
CA ALA A 182 -15.69 -4.58 9.93
C ALA A 182 -14.31 -4.85 10.57
N THR A 183 -13.26 -4.16 10.10
CA THR A 183 -11.88 -4.33 10.57
C THR A 183 -11.38 -3.18 11.45
N ALA A 184 -12.23 -2.20 11.79
CA ALA A 184 -11.80 -0.98 12.49
C ALA A 184 -11.21 -1.24 13.88
N ASN A 185 -11.66 -2.30 14.56
CA ASN A 185 -11.25 -2.65 15.92
C ASN A 185 -10.25 -3.81 15.97
N MET A 186 -9.73 -4.25 14.82
CA MET A 186 -8.76 -5.34 14.74
C MET A 186 -7.33 -4.82 14.91
N ASP A 187 -6.46 -5.66 15.48
CA ASP A 187 -5.02 -5.43 15.39
C ASP A 187 -4.46 -5.82 13.99
N ASP A 188 -3.18 -5.49 13.76
CA ASP A 188 -2.52 -5.74 12.48
C ASP A 188 -2.53 -7.23 12.09
N GLY A 189 -2.43 -8.15 13.06
CA GLY A 189 -2.38 -9.59 12.82
C GLY A 189 -3.75 -10.18 12.48
N GLU A 190 -4.80 -9.77 13.18
CA GLU A 190 -6.18 -10.13 12.87
C GLU A 190 -6.59 -9.62 11.48
N MET A 191 -6.29 -8.35 11.20
CA MET A 191 -6.59 -7.73 9.90
C MET A 191 -5.84 -8.43 8.77
N MET A 192 -4.56 -8.78 8.95
CA MET A 192 -3.78 -9.53 7.96
C MET A 192 -4.36 -10.93 7.73
N THR A 193 -4.80 -11.61 8.79
CA THR A 193 -5.40 -12.95 8.70
C THR A 193 -6.68 -12.95 7.85
N TYR A 194 -7.59 -12.01 8.12
CA TYR A 194 -8.81 -11.89 7.33
C TYR A 194 -8.54 -11.36 5.92
N SER A 195 -7.55 -10.46 5.76
CA SER A 195 -7.10 -10.00 4.43
C SER A 195 -6.62 -11.15 3.57
N LEU A 196 -5.76 -12.03 4.10
CA LEU A 196 -5.28 -13.21 3.38
C LEU A 196 -6.41 -14.19 3.07
N THR A 197 -7.31 -14.40 4.03
CA THR A 197 -8.47 -15.29 3.87
C THR A 197 -9.38 -14.82 2.72
N MET A 198 -9.69 -13.52 2.68
CA MET A 198 -10.52 -12.95 1.64
C MET A 198 -9.79 -12.82 0.31
N HIS A 199 -8.51 -12.45 0.31
CA HIS A 199 -7.67 -12.43 -0.88
C HIS A 199 -7.65 -13.79 -1.57
N GLY A 200 -7.36 -14.86 -0.82
CA GLY A 200 -7.36 -16.22 -1.35
C GLY A 200 -8.74 -16.69 -1.83
N ALA A 201 -9.83 -16.19 -1.25
CA ALA A 201 -11.18 -16.48 -1.72
C ALA A 201 -11.52 -15.75 -3.03
N VAL A 202 -11.02 -14.52 -3.21
CA VAL A 202 -11.26 -13.70 -4.39
C VAL A 202 -10.41 -14.14 -5.57
N TYR A 203 -9.10 -14.25 -5.34
CA TYR A 203 -8.10 -14.49 -6.38
C TYR A 203 -7.71 -15.95 -6.52
N GLY A 204 -7.83 -16.76 -5.47
CA GLY A 204 -7.21 -18.09 -5.38
C GLY A 204 -5.83 -18.05 -4.72
N LEU A 205 -5.20 -19.22 -4.60
CA LEU A 205 -3.81 -19.31 -4.13
C LEU A 205 -2.87 -19.30 -5.32
N GLN A 206 -1.88 -18.41 -5.30
CA GLN A 206 -0.84 -18.35 -6.32
C GLN A 206 0.19 -19.47 -6.07
N ILE A 207 0.26 -20.45 -6.97
CA ILE A 207 1.26 -21.53 -6.96
C ILE A 207 2.03 -21.46 -8.29
N ASP A 208 3.35 -21.33 -8.22
CA ASP A 208 4.23 -21.15 -9.40
C ASP A 208 3.80 -20.02 -10.35
N GLY A 209 3.25 -18.93 -9.79
CA GLY A 209 2.77 -17.78 -10.56
C GLY A 209 1.48 -18.03 -11.34
N GLN A 210 0.78 -19.14 -11.06
CA GLN A 210 -0.58 -19.40 -11.54
C GLN A 210 -1.55 -19.34 -10.37
N SER A 211 -2.66 -18.65 -10.55
CA SER A 211 -3.71 -18.68 -9.54
C SER A 211 -4.49 -19.98 -9.62
N VAL A 212 -4.54 -20.71 -8.52
CA VAL A 212 -5.24 -21.97 -8.38
C VAL A 212 -6.39 -21.77 -7.39
N GLY A 213 -7.63 -21.89 -7.87
CA GLY A 213 -8.81 -21.73 -7.03
C GLY A 213 -9.93 -20.89 -7.66
N SER A 214 -10.66 -20.17 -6.82
CA SER A 214 -11.79 -19.33 -7.24
C SER A 214 -11.28 -18.00 -7.79
N ASN A 215 -11.81 -17.58 -8.95
CA ASN A 215 -11.56 -16.27 -9.52
C ASN A 215 -12.89 -15.51 -9.59
N TYR A 216 -13.18 -14.75 -8.54
CA TYR A 216 -14.39 -13.93 -8.47
C TYR A 216 -14.14 -12.58 -9.16
N PRO A 217 -15.11 -12.05 -9.94
CA PRO A 217 -15.02 -10.68 -10.45
C PRO A 217 -14.89 -9.68 -9.30
N VAL A 218 -13.71 -9.05 -9.17
CA VAL A 218 -13.36 -8.19 -8.03
C VAL A 218 -14.16 -6.89 -8.00
N GLN A 219 -14.65 -6.45 -9.16
CA GLN A 219 -15.46 -5.25 -9.35
C GLN A 219 -16.94 -5.43 -9.02
N GLU A 220 -17.37 -6.66 -8.72
CA GLU A 220 -18.79 -6.96 -8.45
C GLU A 220 -19.03 -7.12 -6.96
N ILE A 221 -19.97 -6.33 -6.40
CA ILE A 221 -20.31 -6.42 -4.98
C ILE A 221 -20.88 -7.79 -4.61
N ASP A 222 -21.55 -8.44 -5.56
CA ASP A 222 -22.16 -9.76 -5.38
C ASP A 222 -21.12 -10.88 -5.24
N SER A 223 -19.91 -10.70 -5.77
CA SER A 223 -18.78 -11.60 -5.51
C SER A 223 -18.48 -11.68 -4.02
N TYR A 224 -18.33 -10.52 -3.36
CA TYR A 224 -18.03 -10.45 -1.94
C TYR A 224 -19.18 -10.97 -1.08
N ARG A 225 -20.43 -10.64 -1.43
CA ARG A 225 -21.62 -11.21 -0.76
C ARG A 225 -21.64 -12.72 -0.82
N ARG A 226 -21.29 -13.30 -1.98
CA ARG A 226 -21.22 -14.75 -2.17
C ARG A 226 -20.09 -15.37 -1.36
N ILE A 227 -18.90 -14.78 -1.41
CA ILE A 227 -17.73 -15.23 -0.63
C ILE A 227 -18.06 -15.26 0.87
N VAL A 228 -18.61 -14.17 1.41
CA VAL A 228 -18.97 -14.07 2.83
C VAL A 228 -20.04 -15.10 3.20
N SER A 229 -21.05 -15.29 2.36
CA SER A 229 -22.10 -16.30 2.58
C SER A 229 -21.53 -17.73 2.56
N ASN A 230 -20.59 -18.01 1.65
CA ASN A 230 -19.89 -19.30 1.58
C ASN A 230 -19.03 -19.55 2.83
N PHE A 231 -18.34 -18.54 3.34
CA PHE A 231 -17.57 -18.66 4.60
C PHE A 231 -18.49 -18.96 5.79
N LEU A 232 -19.61 -18.27 5.92
CA LEU A 232 -20.58 -18.54 6.99
C LEU A 232 -21.13 -19.97 6.91
N ALA A 233 -21.46 -20.43 5.70
CA ALA A 233 -21.91 -21.81 5.48
C ALA A 233 -20.82 -22.84 5.84
N ALA A 234 -19.56 -22.58 5.45
CA ALA A 234 -18.43 -23.45 5.74
C ALA A 234 -18.15 -23.53 7.25
N LEU A 235 -18.22 -22.40 7.96
CA LEU A 235 -18.06 -22.35 9.43
C LEU A 235 -19.08 -23.24 10.14
N GLU A 236 -20.33 -23.26 9.69
CA GLU A 236 -21.36 -24.14 10.27
C GLU A 236 -21.06 -25.62 10.03
N GLN A 237 -20.59 -25.97 8.84
CA GLN A 237 -20.25 -27.36 8.49
C GLN A 237 -19.03 -27.87 9.24
N GLN A 238 -18.06 -27.00 9.49
CA GLN A 238 -16.75 -27.37 10.04
C GLN A 238 -16.60 -27.09 11.53
N LYS A 239 -17.62 -26.54 12.21
CA LYS A 239 -17.51 -26.07 13.60
C LYS A 239 -16.95 -27.09 14.60
N ALA A 240 -17.15 -28.38 14.37
CA ALA A 240 -16.63 -29.45 15.24
C ALA A 240 -15.11 -29.68 15.11
N PHE A 241 -14.49 -29.15 14.05
CA PHE A 241 -13.07 -29.29 13.74
C PHE A 241 -12.26 -28.01 13.94
N LEU A 242 -12.93 -26.90 14.27
CA LEU A 242 -12.29 -25.62 14.50
C LEU A 242 -11.65 -25.58 15.89
N ALA A 243 -10.56 -24.82 16.02
CA ALA A 243 -9.94 -24.58 17.30
C ALA A 243 -10.91 -23.87 18.27
N GLU A 244 -10.65 -24.01 19.58
CA GLU A 244 -11.47 -23.34 20.60
C GLU A 244 -11.55 -21.83 20.33
N GLY A 245 -12.76 -21.28 20.38
CA GLY A 245 -13.03 -19.86 20.12
C GLY A 245 -13.02 -19.43 18.64
N GLN A 246 -12.43 -20.22 17.73
CA GLN A 246 -12.31 -19.88 16.31
C GLN A 246 -13.68 -19.70 15.63
N TYR A 247 -14.60 -20.65 15.82
CA TYR A 247 -15.94 -20.58 15.26
C TYR A 247 -16.66 -19.27 15.64
N ALA A 248 -16.66 -18.91 16.93
CA ALA A 248 -17.35 -17.73 17.42
C ALA A 248 -16.73 -16.43 16.87
N ARG A 249 -15.39 -16.36 16.84
CA ARG A 249 -14.65 -15.22 16.31
C ARG A 249 -14.92 -15.01 14.82
N ASP A 250 -14.74 -16.05 14.01
CA ASP A 250 -14.87 -15.97 12.56
C ASP A 250 -16.35 -15.75 12.15
N LYS A 251 -17.30 -16.42 12.84
CA LYS A 251 -18.73 -16.20 12.61
C LYS A 251 -19.14 -14.76 12.91
N ARG A 252 -18.65 -14.17 14.01
CA ARG A 252 -18.91 -12.77 14.35
C ARG A 252 -18.43 -11.85 13.23
N PHE A 253 -17.18 -12.00 12.80
CA PHE A 253 -16.60 -11.18 11.74
C PHE A 253 -17.39 -11.28 10.43
N PHE A 254 -17.63 -12.50 9.92
CA PHE A 254 -18.31 -12.67 8.64
C PHE A 254 -19.80 -12.30 8.70
N SER A 255 -20.47 -12.45 9.85
CA SER A 255 -21.85 -11.97 10.01
C SER A 255 -21.94 -10.45 10.04
N GLU A 256 -20.99 -9.77 10.69
CA GLU A 256 -20.90 -8.31 10.67
C GLU A 256 -20.63 -7.80 9.26
N LEU A 257 -19.64 -8.38 8.57
CA LEU A 257 -19.34 -8.03 7.18
C LEU A 257 -20.55 -8.31 6.26
N GLN A 258 -21.28 -9.41 6.46
CA GLN A 258 -22.50 -9.69 5.70
C GLN A 258 -23.56 -8.60 5.90
N ALA A 259 -23.77 -8.14 7.13
CA ALA A 259 -24.73 -7.08 7.44
C ALA A 259 -24.35 -5.74 6.80
N LEU A 260 -23.05 -5.42 6.76
CA LEU A 260 -22.54 -4.21 6.12
C LEU A 260 -22.61 -4.24 4.58
N LEU A 261 -22.75 -5.44 3.99
CA LEU A 261 -22.89 -5.63 2.54
C LEU A 261 -24.35 -5.72 2.07
N ALA A 262 -25.32 -5.69 3.00
CA ALA A 262 -26.75 -5.82 2.69
C ALA A 262 -27.29 -4.67 1.84
#